data_AF-A0A420P416-F1
#
_entry.id   AF-A0A420P416-F1
#
_cell.length_a   1.000
_cell.length_b   1.000
_cell.length_c   1.000
_cell.angle_alpha   90.00
_cell.angle_beta   90.00
_cell.angle_gamma   90.00
#
_symmetry.space_group_name_H-M   'P 1'
#
loop_
_entity.id
_entity.type
_entity.pdbx_description
1 polymer ?
#
loop_
_entity_poly.entity_id
_entity_poly.type
_entity_poly.pdbx_seq_one_letter_code
_entity_poly.pdbx_strand_id
1 'polypeptide(L)'
;MYRRFIAPLLAVFCFLLVVTSLCLGRDHLTWRSGPYTPVQQEEVEKGPSLTLTTTVATTSAKIEESPSHTPTPTATATLATTPTISNGTILSAERISRYIAAIFNSSAALPRLECPALNGNRYKVLQEPRHGDEVQDSHIDYFFALNLRNCIGILPRLIGSIVEAVRFLGPHRCALSIVEGNSPDGTSDILSALKPFLEDLGLVYFYNSSRINPTQGNARIRKLAQLRNLALTPLYKEQVKVTDETTVLFINDVSACTEDILELALQRRSLNADMTCAMDWTYVGPDPTFYDIWIARTISGDSFFEVGSDGNWNSAWNLFWNAPGTRSRYDAQQPFQVFACWNGATAFTAAPLLHGLRFRDTRKGECFQGEPQLFCKDMWSRGFRKIAVVPSVNLEYSDEKAADIKKLKGCVSDIVQRQEEDSTIDWVYDPPEQVRCMPTWDKQSWRPWNETL
;
A
#
# COMPACT_ATOMS: atom_id res chain seq x y z
N MET A 1 22.83 39.33 49.47
CA MET A 1 24.10 38.88 48.86
C MET A 1 23.92 37.83 47.74
N TYR A 2 22.80 37.10 47.68
CA TYR A 2 22.57 36.00 46.71
C TYR A 2 22.16 36.40 45.27
N ARG A 3 21.61 37.61 45.04
CA ARG A 3 21.16 38.04 43.70
C ARG A 3 22.28 38.37 42.70
N ARG A 4 23.50 38.64 43.18
CA ARG A 4 24.65 39.02 42.32
C ARG A 4 25.35 37.82 41.64
N PHE A 5 25.09 36.60 42.09
CA PHE A 5 25.72 35.39 41.54
C PHE A 5 24.77 34.56 40.65
N ILE A 6 23.45 34.63 40.88
CA ILE A 6 22.47 33.83 40.12
C ILE A 6 22.32 34.31 38.67
N ALA A 7 22.29 35.62 38.45
CA ALA A 7 22.12 36.20 37.11
C ALA A 7 23.26 35.83 36.13
N PRO A 8 24.56 35.92 36.48
CA PRO A 8 25.62 35.50 35.57
C PRO A 8 25.64 33.98 35.36
N LEU A 9 25.26 33.17 36.37
CA LEU A 9 25.16 31.72 36.23
C LEU A 9 24.04 31.29 35.26
N LEU A 10 22.89 31.97 35.29
CA LEU A 10 21.81 31.75 34.34
C LEU A 10 22.20 32.16 32.92
N ALA A 11 22.92 33.28 32.76
CA ALA A 11 23.41 33.71 31.46
C ALA A 11 24.42 32.72 30.86
N VAL A 12 25.34 32.18 31.67
CA VAL A 12 26.29 31.14 31.25
C VAL A 12 25.58 29.84 30.90
N PHE A 13 24.55 29.46 31.66
CA PHE A 13 23.75 28.27 31.37
C PHE A 13 22.95 28.39 30.07
N CYS A 14 22.32 29.55 29.82
CA CYS A 14 21.62 29.82 28.56
C CYS A 14 22.59 29.86 27.37
N PHE A 15 23.76 30.45 27.53
CA PHE A 15 24.79 30.47 26.48
C PHE A 15 25.30 29.07 26.16
N LEU A 16 25.53 28.23 27.18
CA LEU A 16 25.92 26.83 26.98
C LEU A 16 24.83 26.01 26.27
N LEU A 17 23.55 26.22 26.59
CA LEU A 17 22.42 25.56 25.91
C LEU A 17 22.30 25.95 24.44
N VAL A 18 22.53 27.23 24.10
CA VAL A 18 22.48 27.69 22.71
C VAL A 18 23.68 27.16 21.93
N VAL A 19 24.88 27.16 22.52
CA VAL A 19 26.08 26.61 21.88
C VAL A 19 25.99 25.10 21.71
N THR A 20 25.46 24.34 22.68
CA THR A 20 25.24 22.89 22.51
C THR A 20 24.16 22.62 21.46
N SER A 21 23.09 23.42 21.41
CA SER A 21 22.06 23.30 20.36
C SER A 21 22.59 23.63 18.95
N LEU A 22 23.55 24.55 18.83
CA LEU A 22 24.19 24.90 17.55
C LEU A 22 25.28 23.90 17.15
N CYS A 23 26.04 23.36 18.10
CA CYS A 23 27.10 22.38 17.83
C CYS A 23 26.57 20.96 17.60
N LEU A 24 25.41 20.59 18.17
CA LEU A 24 24.86 19.24 18.01
C LEU A 24 23.99 19.07 16.77
N GLY A 25 23.60 20.15 16.08
CA GLY A 25 22.75 20.07 14.89
C GLY A 25 21.36 19.52 15.19
N ARG A 26 20.35 19.94 14.42
CA ARG A 26 18.96 19.51 14.61
C ARG A 26 18.71 18.04 14.22
N ASP A 27 19.76 17.35 13.73
CA ASP A 27 19.70 16.00 13.16
C ASP A 27 20.21 14.89 14.10
N HIS A 28 20.77 15.23 15.27
CA HIS A 28 21.31 14.25 16.22
C HIS A 28 20.46 14.00 17.48
N LEU A 29 19.25 14.54 17.56
CA LEU A 29 18.26 14.22 18.59
C LEU A 29 17.11 13.35 18.07
N THR A 30 17.40 12.49 17.09
CA THR A 30 16.59 11.30 16.84
C THR A 30 17.00 10.24 17.85
N TRP A 31 16.07 9.87 18.73
CA TRP A 31 16.23 8.73 19.63
C TRP A 31 16.50 7.50 18.75
N ARG A 32 17.73 6.96 18.81
CA ARG A 32 18.08 5.68 18.19
C ARG A 32 17.09 4.63 18.67
N SER A 33 16.26 4.10 17.77
CA SER A 33 15.55 2.84 17.97
C SER A 33 16.53 1.83 18.55
N GLY A 34 16.27 1.40 19.79
CA GLY A 34 17.13 0.44 20.47
C GLY A 34 17.25 -0.85 19.66
N PRO A 35 18.38 -1.58 19.75
CA PRO A 35 18.52 -2.84 19.05
C PRO A 35 17.45 -3.82 19.53
N TYR A 36 16.64 -4.29 18.59
CA TYR A 36 15.68 -5.37 18.77
C TYR A 36 16.42 -6.61 19.29
N THR A 37 15.99 -7.14 20.43
CA THR A 37 16.50 -8.40 20.98
C THR A 37 15.49 -9.50 20.63
N PRO A 38 15.83 -10.48 19.78
CA PRO A 38 14.90 -11.55 19.44
C PRO A 38 14.59 -12.38 20.68
N VAL A 39 13.31 -12.66 20.92
CA VAL A 39 12.88 -13.67 21.89
C VAL A 39 13.37 -15.03 21.39
N GLN A 40 14.16 -15.73 22.21
CA GLN A 40 14.68 -17.07 21.92
C GLN A 40 13.50 -18.03 21.65
N GLN A 41 13.59 -18.75 20.52
CA GLN A 41 12.75 -19.92 20.28
C GLN A 41 13.12 -21.01 21.29
N GLU A 42 12.16 -21.44 22.10
CA GLU A 42 12.28 -22.66 22.88
C GLU A 42 12.51 -23.86 21.95
N GLU A 43 13.54 -24.65 22.29
CA GLU A 43 13.93 -25.88 21.63
C GLU A 43 12.79 -26.91 21.68
N VAL A 44 12.41 -27.45 20.52
CA VAL A 44 11.67 -28.71 20.45
C VAL A 44 12.58 -29.75 19.78
N GLU A 45 12.79 -30.83 20.52
CA GLU A 45 13.65 -31.98 20.28
C GLU A 45 13.69 -32.50 18.83
N LYS A 46 14.92 -32.77 18.34
CA LYS A 46 15.19 -33.53 17.11
C LYS A 46 15.29 -35.03 17.41
N GLY A 47 14.43 -35.83 16.78
CA GLY A 47 14.64 -37.27 16.55
C GLY A 47 15.47 -37.53 15.28
N PRO A 48 16.07 -38.74 15.12
CA PRO A 48 17.31 -38.92 14.38
C PRO A 48 17.16 -38.99 12.85
N SER A 49 18.21 -38.48 12.20
CA SER A 49 18.44 -38.48 10.75
C SER A 49 19.03 -39.83 10.29
N LEU A 50 18.54 -40.34 9.17
CA LEU A 50 19.16 -41.44 8.42
C LEU A 50 19.90 -40.86 7.21
N THR A 51 21.21 -41.01 7.23
CA THR A 51 22.19 -40.63 6.22
C THR A 51 22.18 -41.62 5.06
N LEU A 52 22.18 -41.12 3.83
CA LEU A 52 22.61 -41.90 2.65
C LEU A 52 23.58 -41.06 1.83
N THR A 53 24.84 -41.44 1.96
CA THR A 53 26.01 -40.98 1.22
C THR A 53 26.11 -41.80 -0.07
N THR A 54 26.25 -41.18 -1.23
CA THR A 54 26.84 -41.87 -2.38
C THR A 54 27.80 -40.96 -3.14
N THR A 55 29.00 -41.52 -3.30
CA THR A 55 30.25 -40.96 -3.76
C THR A 55 30.32 -40.86 -5.29
N VAL A 56 31.12 -39.90 -5.74
CA VAL A 56 31.55 -39.63 -7.13
C VAL A 56 32.43 -40.76 -7.70
N ALA A 57 32.34 -41.01 -9.01
CA ALA A 57 33.42 -41.60 -9.79
C ALA A 57 33.52 -40.94 -11.18
N THR A 58 34.75 -40.52 -11.51
CA THR A 58 35.21 -39.85 -12.73
C THR A 58 35.76 -40.85 -13.74
N THR A 59 35.62 -40.59 -15.04
CA THR A 59 36.50 -40.91 -16.20
C THR A 59 35.65 -40.74 -17.49
N SER A 60 36.10 -40.29 -18.66
CA SER A 60 37.41 -40.10 -19.26
C SER A 60 37.31 -39.07 -20.40
N ALA A 61 38.43 -38.46 -20.77
CA ALA A 61 38.58 -37.47 -21.82
C ALA A 61 38.57 -38.07 -23.24
N LYS A 62 38.17 -37.27 -24.24
CA LYS A 62 38.70 -37.36 -25.62
C LYS A 62 38.66 -35.99 -26.30
N ILE A 63 39.79 -35.61 -26.88
CA ILE A 63 40.06 -34.39 -27.67
C ILE A 63 39.99 -34.77 -29.15
N GLU A 64 39.47 -33.86 -29.98
CA GLU A 64 39.66 -33.63 -31.45
C GLU A 64 38.37 -32.94 -31.95
N GLU A 65 38.33 -31.92 -32.81
CA GLU A 65 39.28 -31.10 -33.55
C GLU A 65 38.43 -29.91 -34.08
N SER A 66 39.04 -28.74 -34.25
CA SER A 66 38.36 -27.54 -34.79
C SER A 66 38.34 -27.57 -36.32
N PRO A 67 37.30 -26.98 -36.96
CA PRO A 67 37.62 -26.09 -38.05
C PRO A 67 36.87 -24.75 -37.99
N SER A 68 37.60 -23.75 -38.48
CA SER A 68 37.23 -22.36 -38.65
C SER A 68 35.96 -22.15 -39.48
N HIS A 69 35.02 -21.36 -38.98
CA HIS A 69 34.04 -20.68 -39.80
C HIS A 69 33.87 -19.23 -39.37
N THR A 70 34.29 -18.34 -40.27
CA THR A 70 34.04 -16.90 -40.29
C THR A 70 32.53 -16.59 -40.17
N PRO A 71 32.10 -15.63 -39.33
CA PRO A 71 30.76 -15.08 -39.45
C PRO A 71 30.80 -13.55 -39.64
N THR A 72 30.22 -13.09 -40.74
CA THR A 72 29.65 -11.75 -40.89
C THR A 72 28.59 -11.85 -41.98
N PRO A 73 27.51 -11.04 -41.97
CA PRO A 73 26.73 -10.44 -40.89
C PRO A 73 25.29 -10.99 -40.90
N THR A 74 24.49 -10.74 -39.87
CA THR A 74 23.05 -10.36 -39.97
C THR A 74 22.56 -10.12 -38.55
N ALA A 75 22.43 -8.86 -38.17
CA ALA A 75 21.61 -8.48 -37.04
C ALA A 75 20.16 -8.72 -37.44
N THR A 76 19.64 -9.91 -37.13
CA THR A 76 18.22 -10.19 -37.21
C THR A 76 17.57 -9.37 -36.11
N ALA A 77 16.92 -8.27 -36.48
CA ALA A 77 15.93 -7.65 -35.63
C ALA A 77 14.89 -8.74 -35.32
N THR A 78 14.91 -9.25 -34.10
CA THR A 78 13.86 -10.11 -33.58
C THR A 78 12.58 -9.29 -33.65
N LEU A 79 11.72 -9.60 -34.63
CA LEU A 79 10.32 -9.19 -34.57
C LEU A 79 9.79 -9.74 -33.24
N ALA A 80 9.49 -8.84 -32.30
CA ALA A 80 8.79 -9.21 -31.09
C ALA A 80 7.44 -9.79 -31.50
N THR A 81 7.32 -11.11 -31.44
CA THR A 81 6.07 -11.81 -31.73
C THR A 81 5.08 -11.41 -30.65
N THR A 82 3.98 -10.74 -31.03
CA THR A 82 2.92 -10.38 -30.09
C THR A 82 2.47 -11.62 -29.31
N PRO A 83 2.34 -11.54 -27.97
CA PRO A 83 1.97 -12.71 -27.17
C PRO A 83 0.65 -13.32 -27.63
N THR A 84 0.64 -14.64 -27.84
CA THR A 84 -0.57 -15.37 -28.25
C THR A 84 -1.55 -15.47 -27.08
N ILE A 85 -2.77 -14.95 -27.25
CA ILE A 85 -3.84 -15.02 -26.26
C ILE A 85 -4.72 -16.24 -26.53
N SER A 86 -4.92 -17.07 -25.50
CA SER A 86 -5.77 -18.28 -25.56
C SER A 86 -7.15 -18.02 -24.97
N ASN A 87 -8.11 -18.92 -25.22
CA ASN A 87 -9.41 -18.89 -24.54
C ASN A 87 -9.22 -19.10 -23.03
N GLY A 88 -9.96 -18.33 -22.24
CA GLY A 88 -10.07 -18.51 -20.80
C GLY A 88 -11.16 -19.51 -20.44
N THR A 89 -11.42 -19.63 -19.14
CA THR A 89 -12.48 -20.48 -18.59
C THR A 89 -13.87 -19.90 -18.86
N ILE A 90 -13.99 -18.57 -18.89
CA ILE A 90 -15.25 -17.82 -19.03
C ILE A 90 -15.24 -16.98 -20.31
N LEU A 91 -14.13 -16.32 -20.62
CA LEU A 91 -13.99 -15.42 -21.76
C LEU A 91 -13.29 -16.08 -22.96
N SER A 92 -13.74 -15.74 -24.16
CA SER A 92 -13.00 -16.09 -25.38
C SER A 92 -11.70 -15.28 -25.50
N ALA A 93 -10.73 -15.82 -26.26
CA ALA A 93 -9.48 -15.14 -26.56
C ALA A 93 -9.71 -13.73 -27.13
N GLU A 94 -10.69 -13.57 -28.03
CA GLU A 94 -11.06 -12.27 -28.61
C GLU A 94 -11.47 -11.26 -27.52
N ARG A 95 -12.29 -11.68 -26.54
CA ARG A 95 -12.72 -10.80 -25.45
C ARG A 95 -11.54 -10.45 -24.55
N ILE A 96 -10.70 -11.42 -24.19
CA ILE A 96 -9.48 -11.21 -23.40
C ILE A 96 -8.57 -10.20 -24.10
N SER A 97 -8.37 -10.33 -25.42
CA SER A 97 -7.57 -9.40 -26.22
C SER A 97 -8.07 -7.96 -26.15
N ARG A 98 -9.40 -7.73 -26.13
CA ARG A 98 -9.96 -6.38 -25.98
C ARG A 98 -9.64 -5.77 -24.61
N TYR A 99 -9.70 -6.56 -23.54
CA TYR A 99 -9.33 -6.11 -22.20
C TYR A 99 -7.83 -5.80 -22.10
N ILE A 100 -6.97 -6.68 -22.62
CA ILE A 100 -5.52 -6.44 -22.65
C ILE A 100 -5.21 -5.16 -23.45
N ALA A 101 -5.80 -4.99 -24.63
CA ALA A 101 -5.65 -3.77 -25.42
C ALA A 101 -6.05 -2.51 -24.62
N ALA A 102 -7.15 -2.56 -23.88
CA ALA A 102 -7.63 -1.43 -23.07
C ALA A 102 -6.79 -1.14 -21.82
N ILE A 103 -6.13 -2.15 -21.26
CA ILE A 103 -5.19 -1.98 -20.14
C ILE A 103 -3.93 -1.24 -20.62
N PHE A 104 -3.37 -1.63 -21.77
CA PHE A 104 -2.09 -1.07 -22.25
C PHE A 104 -2.25 0.20 -23.09
N ASN A 105 -3.42 0.44 -23.68
CA ASN A 105 -3.75 1.59 -24.53
C ASN A 105 -5.08 2.23 -24.10
N SER A 106 -5.01 3.45 -23.58
CA SER A 106 -6.18 4.21 -23.12
C SER A 106 -7.15 4.60 -24.24
N SER A 107 -6.73 4.57 -25.51
CA SER A 107 -7.60 4.83 -26.67
C SER A 107 -8.41 3.61 -27.13
N ALA A 108 -8.28 2.46 -26.47
CA ALA A 108 -9.04 1.27 -26.84
C ALA A 108 -10.53 1.40 -26.50
N ALA A 109 -11.38 0.68 -27.25
CA ALA A 109 -12.82 0.86 -27.29
C ALA A 109 -13.63 0.38 -26.05
N LEU A 110 -12.99 -0.06 -24.96
CA LEU A 110 -13.72 -0.45 -23.75
C LEU A 110 -14.02 0.78 -22.88
N PRO A 111 -15.28 0.98 -22.46
CA PRO A 111 -15.61 2.02 -21.49
C PRO A 111 -14.77 1.88 -20.22
N ARG A 112 -14.29 3.01 -19.71
CA ARG A 112 -13.56 3.11 -18.44
C ARG A 112 -13.75 4.52 -17.88
N LEU A 113 -13.57 4.71 -16.57
CA LEU A 113 -13.51 6.05 -15.95
C LEU A 113 -12.56 6.93 -16.76
N GLU A 114 -12.86 8.20 -17.04
CA GLU A 114 -11.89 9.12 -17.64
C GLU A 114 -11.00 9.73 -16.56
N CYS A 115 -9.68 9.84 -16.83
CA CYS A 115 -8.71 10.36 -15.87
C CYS A 115 -7.94 11.54 -16.47
N PRO A 116 -7.54 12.54 -15.65
CA PRO A 116 -6.67 13.62 -16.09
C PRO A 116 -5.34 13.12 -16.65
N ALA A 117 -4.72 13.92 -17.52
CA ALA A 117 -3.37 13.67 -17.98
C ALA A 117 -2.38 13.80 -16.81
N LEU A 118 -1.42 12.88 -16.75
CA LEU A 118 -0.44 12.85 -15.67
C LEU A 118 0.46 14.10 -15.68
N ASN A 119 0.50 14.84 -14.57
CA ASN A 119 1.49 15.89 -14.35
C ASN A 119 2.82 15.26 -13.88
N GLY A 120 3.66 14.86 -14.84
CA GLY A 120 4.94 14.20 -14.54
C GLY A 120 5.89 15.02 -13.66
N ASN A 121 5.82 16.35 -13.68
CA ASN A 121 6.70 17.20 -12.87
C ASN A 121 6.40 17.06 -11.37
N ARG A 122 5.12 16.95 -10.98
CA ARG A 122 4.72 16.78 -9.57
C ARG A 122 5.31 15.51 -8.96
N TYR A 123 5.34 14.43 -9.74
CA TYR A 123 5.75 13.12 -9.26
C TYR A 123 7.20 12.78 -9.57
N LYS A 124 7.95 13.70 -10.19
CA LYS A 124 9.34 13.47 -10.63
C LYS A 124 10.24 12.97 -9.51
N VAL A 125 10.06 13.49 -8.29
CA VAL A 125 10.83 13.05 -7.11
C VAL A 125 10.71 11.55 -6.86
N LEU A 126 9.60 10.89 -7.24
CA LEU A 126 9.43 9.44 -7.11
C LEU A 126 10.36 8.63 -8.03
N GLN A 127 10.86 9.23 -9.11
CA GLN A 127 11.85 8.61 -9.99
C GLN A 127 13.28 8.68 -9.41
N GLU A 128 13.50 9.54 -8.42
CA GLU A 128 14.81 9.72 -7.80
C GLU A 128 15.06 8.65 -6.73
N PRO A 129 16.29 8.09 -6.63
CA PRO A 129 16.68 7.21 -5.53
C PRO A 129 16.49 7.91 -4.17
N ARG A 130 16.36 7.14 -3.09
CA ARG A 130 16.40 7.74 -1.75
C ARG A 130 17.87 7.95 -1.35
N HIS A 131 18.08 8.95 -0.49
CA HIS A 131 19.42 9.32 -0.05
C HIS A 131 20.02 8.15 0.77
N GLY A 132 21.11 7.55 0.27
CA GLY A 132 21.76 6.40 0.92
C GLY A 132 21.63 5.08 0.16
N ASP A 133 20.83 5.02 -0.91
CA ASP A 133 20.81 3.85 -1.78
C ASP A 133 22.13 3.76 -2.57
N GLU A 134 22.92 2.70 -2.34
CA GLU A 134 24.07 2.40 -3.19
C GLU A 134 23.57 2.06 -4.61
N VAL A 135 24.04 2.82 -5.60
CA VAL A 135 23.63 2.75 -7.03
C VAL A 135 23.77 1.34 -7.65
N GLN A 136 24.47 0.42 -7.00
CA GLN A 136 24.79 -0.90 -7.53
C GLN A 136 23.80 -2.01 -7.18
N ASP A 137 22.84 -1.78 -6.28
CA ASP A 137 21.96 -2.86 -5.81
C ASP A 137 20.52 -2.72 -6.32
N SER A 138 20.22 -3.40 -7.44
CA SER A 138 18.89 -3.34 -8.07
C SER A 138 17.83 -3.93 -7.14
N HIS A 139 16.96 -3.08 -6.61
CA HIS A 139 15.84 -3.47 -5.75
C HIS A 139 14.54 -2.83 -6.23
N ILE A 140 13.42 -3.35 -5.74
CA ILE A 140 12.08 -2.85 -6.00
C ILE A 140 11.78 -1.71 -5.03
N ASP A 141 11.57 -0.51 -5.58
CA ASP A 141 11.14 0.68 -4.84
C ASP A 141 9.63 0.71 -4.62
N TYR A 142 8.85 0.12 -5.53
CA TYR A 142 7.40 0.15 -5.53
C TYR A 142 6.81 -1.24 -5.72
N PHE A 143 6.18 -1.77 -4.67
CA PHE A 143 5.51 -3.07 -4.70
C PHE A 143 4.00 -2.88 -4.72
N PHE A 144 3.36 -3.16 -5.85
CA PHE A 144 1.92 -3.09 -6.01
C PHE A 144 1.30 -4.42 -5.56
N ALA A 145 0.29 -4.36 -4.69
CA ALA A 145 -0.41 -5.54 -4.17
C ALA A 145 -1.92 -5.38 -4.28
N LEU A 146 -2.60 -6.39 -4.79
CA LEU A 146 -4.07 -6.40 -4.89
C LEU A 146 -4.62 -7.79 -4.52
N ASN A 147 -5.77 -7.80 -3.85
CA ASN A 147 -6.61 -9.00 -3.75
C ASN A 147 -7.98 -8.71 -4.37
N LEU A 148 -8.26 -9.31 -5.52
CA LEU A 148 -9.38 -8.95 -6.39
C LEU A 148 -10.45 -10.05 -6.43
N ARG A 149 -11.68 -9.64 -6.71
CA ARG A 149 -12.80 -10.54 -7.02
C ARG A 149 -13.90 -9.80 -7.76
N ASN A 150 -14.39 -10.38 -8.86
CA ASN A 150 -15.58 -9.95 -9.59
C ASN A 150 -15.54 -8.46 -9.99
N CYS A 151 -14.41 -8.04 -10.56
CA CYS A 151 -14.12 -6.65 -10.87
C CYS A 151 -13.81 -6.43 -12.34
N ILE A 152 -14.29 -7.30 -13.24
CA ILE A 152 -13.97 -7.23 -14.68
C ILE A 152 -14.27 -5.84 -15.27
N GLY A 153 -15.37 -5.22 -14.83
CA GLY A 153 -15.83 -3.92 -15.35
C GLY A 153 -14.84 -2.78 -15.12
N ILE A 154 -14.05 -2.83 -14.05
CA ILE A 154 -13.09 -1.78 -13.69
C ILE A 154 -11.64 -2.16 -14.03
N LEU A 155 -11.37 -3.41 -14.42
CA LEU A 155 -10.01 -3.88 -14.74
C LEU A 155 -9.28 -2.99 -15.77
N PRO A 156 -9.92 -2.52 -16.88
CA PRO A 156 -9.27 -1.61 -17.81
C PRO A 156 -8.76 -0.32 -17.13
N ARG A 157 -9.54 0.26 -16.22
CA ARG A 157 -9.13 1.45 -15.47
C ARG A 157 -8.07 1.11 -14.44
N LEU A 158 -8.36 0.19 -13.52
CA LEU A 158 -7.51 -0.14 -12.38
C LEU A 158 -6.13 -0.62 -12.82
N ILE A 159 -6.05 -1.67 -13.63
CA ILE A 159 -4.75 -2.22 -14.07
C ILE A 159 -4.09 -1.27 -15.07
N GLY A 160 -4.86 -0.61 -15.93
CA GLY A 160 -4.30 0.38 -16.86
C GLY A 160 -3.61 1.54 -16.15
N SER A 161 -4.18 2.05 -15.05
CA SER A 161 -3.57 3.09 -14.24
C SER A 161 -2.36 2.61 -13.44
N ILE A 162 -2.34 1.34 -12.99
CA ILE A 162 -1.12 0.73 -12.43
C ILE A 162 -0.02 0.63 -13.49
N VAL A 163 -0.34 0.18 -14.71
CA VAL A 163 0.63 0.09 -15.82
C VAL A 163 1.19 1.47 -16.20
N GLU A 164 0.35 2.50 -16.22
CA GLU A 164 0.79 3.87 -16.46
C GLU A 164 1.70 4.40 -15.34
N ALA A 165 1.37 4.12 -14.08
CA ALA A 165 2.22 4.46 -12.93
C ALA A 165 3.56 3.72 -12.99
N VAL A 166 3.57 2.43 -13.32
CA VAL A 166 4.78 1.60 -13.50
C VAL A 166 5.66 2.16 -14.62
N ARG A 167 5.08 2.54 -15.76
CA ARG A 167 5.80 3.19 -16.87
C ARG A 167 6.46 4.49 -16.43
N PHE A 168 5.75 5.28 -15.62
CA PHE A 168 6.29 6.52 -15.07
C PHE A 168 7.42 6.27 -14.05
N LEU A 169 7.23 5.35 -13.11
CA LEU A 169 8.20 5.08 -12.02
C LEU A 169 9.46 4.34 -12.50
N GLY A 170 9.33 3.57 -13.59
CA GLY A 170 10.36 2.68 -14.11
C GLY A 170 10.01 1.21 -13.81
N PRO A 171 9.74 0.37 -14.82
CA PRO A 171 9.31 -1.02 -14.61
C PRO A 171 10.27 -1.88 -13.77
N HIS A 172 11.57 -1.68 -13.93
CA HIS A 172 12.64 -2.37 -13.19
C HIS A 172 12.66 -2.05 -11.69
N ARG A 173 12.00 -0.97 -11.27
CA ARG A 173 11.85 -0.55 -9.86
C ARG A 173 10.53 -1.00 -9.25
N CYS A 174 9.71 -1.72 -10.03
CA CYS A 174 8.36 -2.08 -9.66
C CYS A 174 8.16 -3.59 -9.66
N ALA A 175 7.30 -4.06 -8.78
CA ALA A 175 6.73 -5.41 -8.85
C ALA A 175 5.22 -5.34 -8.64
N LEU A 176 4.46 -6.19 -9.32
CA LEU A 176 3.01 -6.28 -9.20
C LEU A 176 2.61 -7.69 -8.74
N SER A 177 1.87 -7.77 -7.64
CA SER A 177 1.38 -9.02 -7.09
C SER A 177 -0.13 -8.98 -6.92
N ILE A 178 -0.83 -9.87 -7.62
CA ILE A 178 -2.28 -9.97 -7.61
C ILE A 178 -2.68 -11.36 -7.13
N VAL A 179 -3.53 -11.38 -6.10
CA VAL A 179 -4.31 -12.55 -5.73
C VAL A 179 -5.74 -12.37 -6.21
N GLU A 180 -6.29 -13.35 -6.89
CA GLU A 180 -7.70 -13.33 -7.31
C GLU A 180 -8.37 -14.65 -6.94
N GLY A 181 -9.67 -14.63 -6.67
CA GLY A 181 -10.40 -15.89 -6.52
C GLY A 181 -11.92 -15.76 -6.57
N ASN A 182 -12.56 -16.81 -7.07
CA ASN A 182 -14.01 -16.98 -7.07
C ASN A 182 -14.78 -15.90 -7.86
N SER A 183 -14.22 -15.41 -8.96
CA SER A 183 -14.89 -14.50 -9.90
C SER A 183 -15.62 -15.26 -11.00
N PRO A 184 -16.94 -15.09 -11.14
CA PRO A 184 -17.73 -15.72 -12.21
C PRO A 184 -17.79 -14.89 -13.50
N ASP A 185 -17.10 -13.74 -13.54
CA ASP A 185 -17.25 -12.70 -14.58
C ASP A 185 -16.14 -12.71 -15.64
N GLY A 186 -15.08 -13.51 -15.45
CA GLY A 186 -13.90 -13.55 -16.32
C GLY A 186 -12.72 -12.71 -15.86
N THR A 187 -12.78 -12.11 -14.67
CA THR A 187 -11.65 -11.38 -14.05
C THR A 187 -10.36 -12.22 -14.07
N SER A 188 -10.45 -13.48 -13.67
CA SER A 188 -9.32 -14.42 -13.60
C SER A 188 -8.67 -14.70 -14.96
N ASP A 189 -9.48 -14.81 -16.01
CA ASP A 189 -9.00 -15.09 -17.37
C ASP A 189 -8.12 -13.95 -17.89
N ILE A 190 -8.51 -12.70 -17.62
CA ILE A 190 -7.76 -11.51 -18.02
C ILE A 190 -6.47 -11.42 -17.21
N LEU A 191 -6.53 -11.54 -15.88
CA LEU A 191 -5.36 -11.41 -15.02
C LEU A 191 -4.30 -12.48 -15.28
N SER A 192 -4.73 -13.70 -15.62
CA SER A 192 -3.82 -14.79 -16.02
C SER A 192 -3.13 -14.50 -17.35
N ALA A 193 -3.85 -13.90 -18.31
CA ALA A 193 -3.35 -13.61 -19.65
C ALA A 193 -2.42 -12.38 -19.72
N LEU A 194 -2.38 -11.54 -18.67
CA LEU A 194 -1.52 -10.34 -18.63
C LEU A 194 -0.02 -10.63 -18.58
N LYS A 195 0.37 -11.83 -18.09
CA LYS A 195 1.76 -12.14 -17.74
C LYS A 195 2.79 -11.80 -18.82
N PRO A 196 2.69 -12.34 -20.06
CA PRO A 196 3.70 -12.04 -21.08
C PRO A 196 3.77 -10.55 -21.43
N PHE A 197 2.65 -9.82 -21.39
CA PHE A 197 2.63 -8.39 -21.72
C PHE A 197 3.28 -7.52 -20.63
N LEU A 198 3.14 -7.90 -19.36
CA LEU A 198 3.79 -7.21 -18.25
C LEU A 198 5.29 -7.56 -18.17
N GLU A 199 5.65 -8.80 -18.47
CA GLU A 199 7.05 -9.22 -18.56
C GLU A 199 7.78 -8.55 -19.74
N ASP A 200 7.12 -8.37 -20.89
CA ASP A 200 7.66 -7.60 -22.03
C ASP A 200 7.89 -6.11 -21.68
N LEU A 201 7.12 -5.56 -20.74
CA LEU A 201 7.34 -4.22 -20.18
C LEU A 201 8.55 -4.17 -19.21
N GLY A 202 9.09 -5.32 -18.83
CA GLY A 202 10.13 -5.45 -17.80
C GLY A 202 9.59 -5.37 -16.37
N LEU A 203 8.29 -5.59 -16.17
CA LEU A 203 7.67 -5.61 -14.84
C LEU A 203 7.65 -7.03 -14.27
N VAL A 204 8.09 -7.18 -13.02
CA VAL A 204 7.93 -8.45 -12.29
C VAL A 204 6.46 -8.64 -11.91
N TYR A 205 5.82 -9.69 -12.41
CA TYR A 205 4.40 -9.97 -12.16
C TYR A 205 4.16 -11.32 -11.47
N PHE A 206 3.52 -11.26 -10.31
CA PHE A 206 3.03 -12.41 -9.56
C PHE A 206 1.51 -12.47 -9.65
N TYR A 207 0.99 -13.57 -10.19
CA TYR A 207 -0.44 -13.86 -10.19
C TYR A 207 -0.70 -15.16 -9.44
N ASN A 208 -1.66 -15.13 -8.51
CA ASN A 208 -2.05 -16.30 -7.75
C ASN A 208 -3.58 -16.41 -7.66
N SER A 209 -4.12 -17.55 -8.09
CA SER A 209 -5.54 -17.85 -7.94
C SER A 209 -5.80 -18.58 -6.61
N SER A 210 -6.72 -18.04 -5.80
CA SER A 210 -7.06 -18.55 -4.47
C SER A 210 -8.47 -19.11 -4.42
N ARG A 211 -8.64 -20.23 -3.71
CA ARG A 211 -9.96 -20.81 -3.40
C ARG A 211 -10.57 -20.25 -2.11
N ILE A 212 -9.86 -19.37 -1.40
CA ILE A 212 -10.35 -18.78 -0.16
C ILE A 212 -11.55 -17.89 -0.47
N ASN A 213 -12.71 -18.26 0.07
CA ASN A 213 -13.93 -17.48 -0.04
C ASN A 213 -14.32 -16.87 1.32
N PRO A 214 -14.17 -15.54 1.53
CA PRO A 214 -14.49 -14.88 2.79
C PRO A 214 -15.99 -14.77 3.06
N THR A 215 -16.86 -14.95 2.06
CA THR A 215 -18.33 -14.90 2.24
C THR A 215 -18.95 -16.23 2.66
N GLN A 216 -18.20 -17.33 2.56
CA GLN A 216 -18.68 -18.67 2.94
C GLN A 216 -18.15 -19.08 4.31
N GLY A 217 -19.01 -19.68 5.15
CA GLY A 217 -18.63 -20.23 6.45
C GLY A 217 -18.21 -19.18 7.50
N ASN A 218 -17.58 -19.64 8.58
CA ASN A 218 -17.12 -18.79 9.70
C ASN A 218 -15.73 -18.18 9.42
N ALA A 219 -15.33 -17.20 10.24
CA ALA A 219 -14.01 -16.55 10.22
C ALA A 219 -13.71 -15.70 8.96
N ARG A 220 -14.68 -14.87 8.53
CA ARG A 220 -14.53 -13.91 7.42
C ARG A 220 -13.24 -13.09 7.51
N ILE A 221 -12.95 -12.50 8.68
CA ILE A 221 -11.78 -11.62 8.88
C ILE A 221 -10.47 -12.37 8.72
N ARG A 222 -10.37 -13.59 9.28
CA ARG A 222 -9.22 -14.47 9.04
C ARG A 222 -8.96 -14.75 7.57
N LYS A 223 -10.02 -14.99 6.79
CA LYS A 223 -9.92 -15.28 5.37
C LYS A 223 -9.50 -14.05 4.56
N LEU A 224 -10.01 -12.87 4.90
CA LEU A 224 -9.56 -11.61 4.30
C LEU A 224 -8.09 -11.35 4.62
N ALA A 225 -7.67 -11.54 5.88
CA ALA A 225 -6.28 -11.47 6.29
C ALA A 225 -5.37 -12.43 5.50
N GLN A 226 -5.82 -13.67 5.30
CA GLN A 226 -5.09 -14.65 4.48
C GLN A 226 -4.93 -14.18 3.03
N LEU A 227 -5.98 -13.62 2.41
CA LEU A 227 -5.91 -13.11 1.03
C LEU A 227 -4.93 -11.94 0.90
N ARG A 228 -4.96 -10.97 1.82
CA ARG A 228 -3.99 -9.85 1.82
C ARG A 228 -2.55 -10.33 2.04
N ASN A 229 -2.34 -11.27 2.95
CA ASN A 229 -1.03 -11.87 3.17
C ASN A 229 -0.54 -12.67 1.95
N LEU A 230 -1.43 -13.31 1.19
CA LEU A 230 -1.07 -13.99 -0.06
C LEU A 230 -0.57 -12.98 -1.10
N ALA A 231 -1.24 -11.83 -1.26
CA ALA A 231 -0.82 -10.78 -2.19
C ALA A 231 0.55 -10.18 -1.83
N LEU A 232 0.89 -10.17 -0.55
CA LEU A 232 2.18 -9.68 -0.05
C LEU A 232 3.27 -10.77 0.05
N THR A 233 2.94 -12.04 -0.23
CA THR A 233 3.89 -13.16 -0.09
C THR A 233 5.18 -12.96 -0.88
N PRO A 234 5.15 -12.50 -2.15
CA PRO A 234 6.39 -12.32 -2.90
C PRO A 234 7.36 -11.32 -2.26
N LEU A 235 6.84 -10.29 -1.58
CA LEU A 235 7.63 -9.28 -0.88
C LEU A 235 8.36 -9.88 0.32
N TYR A 236 7.64 -10.49 1.26
CA TYR A 236 8.24 -10.93 2.53
C TYR A 236 8.84 -12.35 2.51
N LYS A 237 8.69 -13.07 1.38
CA LYS A 237 9.41 -14.32 1.10
C LYS A 237 10.59 -14.10 0.16
N GLU A 238 11.03 -12.85 0.00
CA GLU A 238 12.25 -12.48 -0.74
C GLU A 238 12.26 -13.00 -2.19
N GLN A 239 11.08 -13.10 -2.82
CA GLN A 239 10.98 -13.43 -4.26
C GLN A 239 11.38 -12.25 -5.15
N VAL A 240 11.44 -11.05 -4.56
CA VAL A 240 12.01 -9.84 -5.12
C VAL A 240 12.89 -9.17 -4.06
N LYS A 241 13.93 -8.48 -4.50
CA LYS A 241 14.77 -7.69 -3.62
C LYS A 241 14.05 -6.39 -3.25
N VAL A 242 13.87 -6.14 -1.96
CA VAL A 242 13.21 -4.95 -1.40
C VAL A 242 14.01 -4.45 -0.20
N THR A 243 13.74 -3.21 0.21
CA THR A 243 14.31 -2.59 1.42
C THR A 243 13.20 -2.20 2.38
N ASP A 244 13.54 -1.81 3.61
CA ASP A 244 12.57 -1.26 4.58
C ASP A 244 11.80 -0.06 4.00
N GLU A 245 12.46 0.71 3.13
CA GLU A 245 11.95 1.93 2.51
C GLU A 245 11.04 1.70 1.30
N THR A 246 11.04 0.49 0.70
CA THR A 246 10.16 0.11 -0.41
C THR A 246 8.72 0.53 -0.11
N THR A 247 8.09 1.21 -1.06
CA THR A 247 6.68 1.62 -0.98
C THR A 247 5.79 0.46 -1.41
N VAL A 248 5.00 -0.06 -0.50
CA VAL A 248 3.92 -1.00 -0.81
C VAL A 248 2.66 -0.20 -1.14
N LEU A 249 2.20 -0.31 -2.38
CA LEU A 249 0.93 0.26 -2.85
C LEU A 249 -0.11 -0.85 -2.86
N PHE A 250 -0.94 -0.91 -1.81
CA PHE A 250 -2.02 -1.87 -1.73
C PHE A 250 -3.33 -1.21 -2.18
N ILE A 251 -3.91 -1.71 -3.27
CA ILE A 251 -5.06 -1.11 -3.93
C ILE A 251 -6.19 -2.14 -3.97
N ASN A 252 -7.39 -1.75 -3.51
CA ASN A 252 -8.58 -2.60 -3.62
C ASN A 252 -9.11 -2.59 -5.08
N ASP A 253 -10.26 -3.20 -5.31
CA ASP A 253 -11.02 -3.18 -6.56
C ASP A 253 -11.75 -1.84 -6.78
N VAL A 254 -10.98 -0.76 -6.87
CA VAL A 254 -11.46 0.62 -7.08
C VAL A 254 -11.11 1.16 -8.46
N SER A 255 -11.93 2.07 -8.97
CA SER A 255 -11.66 2.82 -10.20
C SER A 255 -10.69 3.98 -9.91
N ALA A 256 -9.41 3.66 -9.79
CA ALA A 256 -8.34 4.63 -9.51
C ALA A 256 -7.73 5.22 -10.79
N CYS A 257 -7.43 6.51 -10.76
CA CYS A 257 -6.59 7.17 -11.75
C CYS A 257 -5.09 7.05 -11.40
N THR A 258 -4.22 7.29 -12.39
CA THR A 258 -2.77 7.18 -12.22
C THR A 258 -2.23 8.21 -11.21
N GLU A 259 -2.79 9.42 -11.22
CA GLU A 259 -2.48 10.45 -10.22
C GLU A 259 -2.90 10.05 -8.79
N ASP A 260 -3.98 9.27 -8.60
CA ASP A 260 -4.38 8.78 -7.27
C ASP A 260 -3.30 7.91 -6.64
N ILE A 261 -2.75 6.99 -7.44
CA ILE A 261 -1.70 6.05 -7.04
C ILE A 261 -0.40 6.78 -6.72
N LEU A 262 0.03 7.67 -7.62
CA LEU A 262 1.28 8.41 -7.47
C LEU A 262 1.22 9.44 -6.36
N GLU A 263 0.06 10.03 -6.10
CA GLU A 263 -0.13 10.96 -4.98
C GLU A 263 0.01 10.26 -3.63
N LEU A 264 -0.53 9.05 -3.45
CA LEU A 264 -0.31 8.29 -2.23
C LEU A 264 1.19 8.01 -2.00
N ALA A 265 1.91 7.58 -3.05
CA ALA A 265 3.35 7.35 -2.95
C ALA A 265 4.13 8.66 -2.65
N LEU A 266 3.76 9.77 -3.29
CA LEU A 266 4.36 11.08 -3.09
C LEU A 266 4.16 11.58 -1.67
N GLN A 267 2.93 11.50 -1.15
CA GLN A 267 2.60 11.97 0.19
C GLN A 267 3.27 11.11 1.25
N ARG A 268 3.33 9.78 1.08
CA ARG A 268 4.13 8.91 1.96
C ARG A 268 5.58 9.38 2.05
N ARG A 269 6.23 9.60 0.90
CA ARG A 269 7.63 10.04 0.84
C ARG A 269 7.82 11.44 1.44
N SER A 270 6.99 12.40 1.03
CA SER A 270 7.15 13.82 1.38
C SER A 270 6.87 14.09 2.86
N LEU A 271 5.89 13.39 3.43
CA LEU A 271 5.56 13.51 4.85
C LEU A 271 6.45 12.65 5.75
N ASN A 272 7.32 11.82 5.15
CA ASN A 272 8.04 10.74 5.83
C ASN A 272 7.08 9.89 6.69
N ALA A 273 5.96 9.50 6.07
CA ALA A 273 4.90 8.73 6.71
C ALA A 273 5.16 7.23 6.59
N ASP A 274 4.76 6.49 7.63
CA ASP A 274 4.80 5.02 7.62
C ASP A 274 3.71 4.48 6.68
N MET A 275 2.57 5.16 6.61
CA MET A 275 1.41 4.79 5.82
C MET A 275 0.57 6.01 5.44
N THR A 276 0.08 6.05 4.21
CA THR A 276 -0.90 7.02 3.71
C THR A 276 -2.08 6.29 3.07
N CYS A 277 -3.31 6.75 3.28
CA CYS A 277 -4.52 6.18 2.69
C CYS A 277 -5.29 7.21 1.86
N ALA A 278 -6.03 6.75 0.86
CA ALA A 278 -6.99 7.56 0.12
C ALA A 278 -8.26 7.85 0.95
N MET A 279 -9.11 8.75 0.47
CA MET A 279 -10.53 8.80 0.83
C MET A 279 -11.32 7.82 -0.04
N ASP A 280 -12.33 7.18 0.56
CA ASP A 280 -13.08 6.11 -0.07
C ASP A 280 -14.58 6.33 0.11
N TRP A 281 -15.31 6.24 -0.99
CA TRP A 281 -16.68 6.68 -1.09
C TRP A 281 -17.57 5.61 -1.69
N THR A 282 -18.84 5.69 -1.33
CA THR A 282 -19.92 4.91 -1.93
C THR A 282 -21.20 5.75 -1.96
N TYR A 283 -22.25 5.25 -2.62
CA TYR A 283 -23.57 5.85 -2.64
C TYR A 283 -24.58 4.92 -1.95
N VAL A 284 -24.74 5.07 -0.63
CA VAL A 284 -25.83 4.43 0.13
C VAL A 284 -27.15 5.23 0.06
N GLY A 285 -27.10 6.41 -0.55
CA GLY A 285 -28.21 7.34 -0.78
C GLY A 285 -27.87 8.30 -1.94
N PRO A 286 -28.56 9.45 -2.05
CA PRO A 286 -28.29 10.42 -3.11
C PRO A 286 -26.93 11.11 -2.98
N ASP A 287 -26.44 11.26 -1.75
CA ASP A 287 -25.16 11.89 -1.44
C ASP A 287 -24.07 10.83 -1.18
N PRO A 288 -22.81 11.11 -1.53
CA PRO A 288 -21.72 10.18 -1.27
C PRO A 288 -21.47 10.03 0.22
N THR A 289 -21.22 8.80 0.65
CA THR A 289 -20.93 8.43 2.04
C THR A 289 -19.54 7.82 2.12
N PHE A 290 -18.78 8.21 3.15
CA PHE A 290 -17.49 7.60 3.41
C PHE A 290 -17.64 6.11 3.70
N TYR A 291 -17.03 5.25 2.88
CA TYR A 291 -17.33 3.82 2.86
C TYR A 291 -16.67 3.07 4.03
N ASP A 292 -15.38 3.29 4.25
CA ASP A 292 -14.56 2.46 5.14
C ASP A 292 -14.66 2.85 6.63
N ILE A 293 -15.87 3.25 7.05
CA ILE A 293 -16.16 3.70 8.42
C ILE A 293 -15.86 2.64 9.48
N TRP A 294 -15.95 1.35 9.12
CA TRP A 294 -15.66 0.27 10.06
C TRP A 294 -14.18 0.24 10.47
N ILE A 295 -13.28 0.61 9.56
CA ILE A 295 -11.83 0.55 9.72
C ILE A 295 -11.25 1.89 10.19
N ALA A 296 -11.71 2.99 9.59
CA ALA A 296 -11.10 4.29 9.78
C ALA A 296 -11.28 4.81 11.21
N ARG A 297 -10.19 5.26 11.82
CA ARG A 297 -10.18 5.87 13.16
C ARG A 297 -9.36 7.14 13.14
N THR A 298 -9.95 8.24 13.59
CA THR A 298 -9.25 9.51 13.83
C THR A 298 -8.09 9.30 14.79
N ILE A 299 -7.19 10.28 14.92
CA ILE A 299 -6.07 10.18 15.88
C ILE A 299 -6.56 10.05 17.34
N SER A 300 -7.77 10.54 17.63
CA SER A 300 -8.45 10.38 18.92
C SER A 300 -9.11 9.00 19.11
N GLY A 301 -9.00 8.11 18.12
CA GLY A 301 -9.53 6.76 18.18
C GLY A 301 -11.02 6.62 17.84
N ASP A 302 -11.72 7.67 17.40
CA ASP A 302 -13.14 7.58 17.00
C ASP A 302 -13.32 7.34 15.49
N SER A 303 -14.51 6.89 15.07
CA SER A 303 -14.86 6.76 13.65
C SER A 303 -14.86 8.11 12.93
N PHE A 304 -14.92 8.12 11.58
CA PHE A 304 -14.88 9.35 10.78
C PHE A 304 -16.20 10.12 10.76
N PHE A 305 -17.34 9.45 10.94
CA PHE A 305 -18.62 10.08 11.28
C PHE A 305 -19.30 9.30 12.41
N GLU A 306 -20.30 9.91 13.04
CA GLU A 306 -21.05 9.31 14.13
C GLU A 306 -21.98 8.21 13.60
N VAL A 307 -21.84 6.99 14.13
CA VAL A 307 -22.82 5.92 13.96
C VAL A 307 -23.79 5.99 15.13
N GLY A 308 -25.08 6.16 14.86
CA GLY A 308 -26.12 6.27 15.89
C GLY A 308 -26.15 5.07 16.83
N SER A 309 -26.69 5.23 18.04
CA SER A 309 -26.76 4.15 19.04
C SER A 309 -27.57 2.93 18.60
N ASP A 310 -28.47 3.11 17.64
CA ASP A 310 -29.25 2.06 16.96
C ASP A 310 -28.56 1.50 15.70
N GLY A 311 -27.34 1.97 15.40
CA GLY A 311 -26.56 1.59 14.23
C GLY A 311 -26.84 2.39 12.95
N ASN A 312 -27.64 3.46 13.02
CA ASN A 312 -27.95 4.28 11.85
C ASN A 312 -26.76 5.14 11.37
N TRP A 313 -26.81 5.56 10.11
CA TRP A 313 -25.76 6.39 9.47
C TRP A 313 -26.27 7.80 9.13
N ASN A 314 -27.26 8.33 9.87
CA ASN A 314 -27.89 9.62 9.58
C ASN A 314 -26.91 10.82 9.69
N SER A 315 -25.79 10.64 10.39
CA SER A 315 -24.72 11.63 10.55
C SER A 315 -23.56 11.44 9.56
N ALA A 316 -23.69 10.59 8.54
CA ALA A 316 -22.61 10.25 7.59
C ALA A 316 -22.02 11.46 6.84
N TRP A 317 -22.80 12.54 6.69
CA TRP A 317 -22.36 13.80 6.08
C TRP A 317 -21.45 14.63 6.99
N ASN A 318 -21.50 14.43 8.31
CA ASN A 318 -20.77 15.24 9.30
C ASN A 318 -19.44 14.60 9.67
N LEU A 319 -18.54 14.50 8.67
CA LEU A 319 -17.21 13.94 8.90
C LEU A 319 -16.43 14.75 9.94
N PHE A 320 -15.73 14.03 10.82
CA PHE A 320 -14.86 14.55 11.86
C PHE A 320 -15.56 15.50 12.86
N TRP A 321 -16.85 15.28 13.11
CA TRP A 321 -17.70 16.08 14.00
C TRP A 321 -17.11 16.34 15.39
N ASN A 322 -16.33 15.41 15.94
CA ASN A 322 -15.69 15.50 17.25
C ASN A 322 -14.15 15.65 17.17
N ALA A 323 -13.60 15.91 15.99
CA ALA A 323 -12.17 16.04 15.75
C ALA A 323 -11.86 17.34 14.98
N PRO A 324 -11.98 18.51 15.61
CA PRO A 324 -11.90 19.81 14.91
C PRO A 324 -10.57 20.04 14.17
N GLY A 325 -9.44 19.56 14.71
CA GLY A 325 -8.14 19.65 14.03
C GLY A 325 -8.10 18.82 12.75
N THR A 326 -8.61 17.58 12.80
CA THR A 326 -8.75 16.72 11.63
C THR A 326 -9.71 17.34 10.61
N ARG A 327 -10.86 17.84 11.07
CA ARG A 327 -11.85 18.51 10.23
C ARG A 327 -11.26 19.71 9.49
N SER A 328 -10.55 20.59 10.19
CA SER A 328 -9.90 21.76 9.60
C SER A 328 -8.95 21.36 8.47
N ARG A 329 -8.14 20.32 8.68
CA ARG A 329 -7.21 19.82 7.67
C ARG A 329 -7.94 19.16 6.49
N TYR A 330 -8.97 18.37 6.75
CA TYR A 330 -9.82 17.78 5.71
C TYR A 330 -10.52 18.84 4.85
N ASP A 331 -11.10 19.87 5.49
CA ASP A 331 -11.78 20.98 4.80
C ASP A 331 -10.79 21.79 3.95
N ALA A 332 -9.55 21.95 4.42
CA ALA A 332 -8.44 22.53 3.67
C ALA A 332 -7.80 21.56 2.64
N GLN A 333 -8.34 20.35 2.50
CA GLN A 333 -7.80 19.30 1.62
C GLN A 333 -6.34 18.92 1.92
N GLN A 334 -5.87 19.07 3.16
CA GLN A 334 -4.50 18.73 3.55
C GLN A 334 -4.41 17.35 4.23
N PRO A 335 -3.32 16.58 4.08
CA PRO A 335 -3.18 15.24 4.66
C PRO A 335 -3.20 15.21 6.19
N PHE A 336 -4.02 14.40 6.85
CA PHE A 336 -4.18 14.43 8.31
C PHE A 336 -3.84 13.08 8.97
N GLN A 337 -3.23 13.12 10.16
CA GLN A 337 -2.89 11.91 10.91
C GLN A 337 -4.14 11.20 11.46
N VAL A 338 -4.08 9.87 11.49
CA VAL A 338 -5.14 8.98 11.95
C VAL A 338 -4.56 7.83 12.78
N PHE A 339 -5.38 7.19 13.60
CA PHE A 339 -4.99 5.94 14.25
C PHE A 339 -5.02 4.78 13.25
N ALA A 340 -6.04 4.71 12.39
CA ALA A 340 -6.17 3.67 11.40
C ALA A 340 -6.88 4.19 10.14
N CYS A 341 -6.43 3.70 8.98
CA CYS A 341 -7.12 3.81 7.70
C CYS A 341 -6.66 2.66 6.80
N TRP A 342 -7.49 2.32 5.82
CA TRP A 342 -7.08 1.44 4.72
C TRP A 342 -7.76 1.90 3.45
N ASN A 343 -9.08 2.08 3.57
CA ASN A 343 -9.94 2.74 2.62
C ASN A 343 -9.84 2.00 1.27
N GLY A 344 -9.96 2.70 0.15
CA GLY A 344 -9.86 2.10 -1.19
C GLY A 344 -8.43 1.73 -1.60
N ALA A 345 -7.44 2.47 -1.11
CA ALA A 345 -6.02 2.25 -1.42
C ALA A 345 -5.11 2.88 -0.37
N THR A 346 -3.93 2.28 -0.19
CA THR A 346 -2.89 2.77 0.72
C THR A 346 -1.49 2.61 0.14
N ALA A 347 -0.59 3.51 0.53
CA ALA A 347 0.84 3.39 0.35
C ALA A 347 1.52 3.30 1.73
N PHE A 348 2.33 2.28 1.99
CA PHE A 348 3.05 2.13 3.26
C PHE A 348 4.46 1.59 3.08
N THR A 349 5.29 1.76 4.11
CA THR A 349 6.67 1.26 4.13
C THR A 349 6.72 -0.26 4.23
N ALA A 350 7.64 -0.93 3.56
CA ALA A 350 7.75 -2.40 3.60
C ALA A 350 8.27 -2.92 4.96
N ALA A 351 8.97 -2.08 5.73
CA ALA A 351 9.59 -2.43 7.00
C ALA A 351 8.70 -3.26 7.95
N PRO A 352 7.42 -2.92 8.25
CA PRO A 352 6.61 -3.72 9.17
C PRO A 352 6.46 -5.16 8.67
N LEU A 353 6.31 -5.37 7.36
CA LEU A 353 6.21 -6.71 6.76
C LEU A 353 7.54 -7.45 6.81
N LEU A 354 8.66 -6.80 6.51
CA LEU A 354 9.98 -7.41 6.57
C LEU A 354 10.33 -7.83 8.01
N HIS A 355 9.89 -7.04 8.99
CA HIS A 355 10.04 -7.33 10.43
C HIS A 355 8.88 -8.17 11.01
N GLY A 356 8.18 -8.94 10.17
CA GLY A 356 7.28 -10.01 10.59
C GLY A 356 5.82 -9.61 10.93
N LEU A 357 5.39 -8.39 10.64
CA LEU A 357 3.97 -8.00 10.78
C LEU A 357 3.16 -8.63 9.65
N ARG A 358 2.01 -9.23 9.96
CA ARG A 358 1.09 -9.82 8.98
C ARG A 358 -0.35 -9.42 9.30
N PHE A 359 -1.21 -9.40 8.29
CA PHE A 359 -2.65 -9.31 8.53
C PHE A 359 -3.11 -10.50 9.37
N ARG A 360 -4.04 -10.27 10.29
CA ARG A 360 -4.52 -11.29 11.22
C ARG A 360 -6.00 -11.13 11.53
N ASP A 361 -6.54 -12.17 12.15
CA ASP A 361 -7.84 -12.15 12.81
C ASP A 361 -7.72 -11.53 14.21
N THR A 362 -8.84 -11.23 14.85
CA THR A 362 -8.86 -10.69 16.22
C THR A 362 -8.46 -11.75 17.24
N ARG A 363 -7.68 -11.34 18.25
CA ARG A 363 -7.28 -12.22 19.35
C ARG A 363 -8.39 -12.34 20.40
N LYS A 364 -8.32 -13.37 21.23
CA LYS A 364 -9.25 -13.53 22.35
C LYS A 364 -9.07 -12.35 23.32
N GLY A 365 -10.15 -11.63 23.61
CA GLY A 365 -10.15 -10.46 24.50
C GLY A 365 -9.90 -9.13 23.79
N GLU A 366 -9.62 -9.16 22.48
CA GLU A 366 -9.52 -7.97 21.63
C GLU A 366 -10.89 -7.65 21.00
N CYS A 367 -11.18 -6.37 20.78
CA CYS A 367 -12.35 -5.97 20.01
C CYS A 367 -12.43 -6.68 18.64
N PHE A 368 -13.63 -7.17 18.26
CA PHE A 368 -13.90 -7.67 16.91
C PHE A 368 -13.88 -6.53 15.87
N GLN A 369 -12.94 -6.56 14.93
CA GLN A 369 -12.66 -5.50 13.95
C GLN A 369 -12.10 -6.11 12.66
N GLY A 370 -12.08 -5.32 11.58
CA GLY A 370 -11.47 -5.75 10.32
C GLY A 370 -9.95 -5.84 10.38
N GLU A 371 -9.36 -6.71 9.56
CA GLU A 371 -7.92 -6.95 9.52
C GLU A 371 -7.07 -5.71 9.20
N PRO A 372 -7.52 -4.68 8.45
CA PRO A 372 -6.70 -3.50 8.21
C PRO A 372 -6.60 -2.58 9.43
N GLN A 373 -7.64 -2.51 10.25
CA GLN A 373 -7.58 -1.76 11.52
C GLN A 373 -6.60 -2.44 12.48
N LEU A 374 -6.62 -3.77 12.54
CA LEU A 374 -5.64 -4.56 13.32
C LEU A 374 -4.22 -4.39 12.79
N PHE A 375 -4.05 -4.31 11.47
CA PHE A 375 -2.75 -4.02 10.84
C PHE A 375 -2.20 -2.66 11.29
N CYS A 376 -3.03 -1.61 11.27
CA CYS A 376 -2.65 -0.29 11.76
C CYS A 376 -2.31 -0.32 13.26
N LYS A 377 -3.13 -0.99 14.07
CA LYS A 377 -2.85 -1.17 15.51
C LYS A 377 -1.50 -1.86 15.75
N ASP A 378 -1.19 -2.90 14.98
CA ASP A 378 0.08 -3.62 15.07
C ASP A 378 1.26 -2.78 14.54
N MET A 379 1.02 -1.86 13.60
CA MET A 379 2.02 -0.87 13.19
C MET A 379 2.34 0.09 14.35
N TRP A 380 1.30 0.65 15.00
CA TRP A 380 1.46 1.52 16.17
C TRP A 380 2.25 0.86 17.29
N SER A 381 1.94 -0.40 17.60
CA SER A 381 2.61 -1.16 18.66
C SER A 381 4.09 -1.41 18.40
N ARG A 382 4.48 -1.42 17.12
CA ARG A 382 5.87 -1.60 16.67
C ARG A 382 6.60 -0.29 16.37
N GLY A 383 5.98 0.85 16.65
CA GLY A 383 6.62 2.16 16.46
C GLY A 383 6.40 2.82 15.10
N PHE A 384 5.61 2.21 14.21
CA PHE A 384 5.18 2.80 12.93
C PHE A 384 3.90 3.61 13.17
N ARG A 385 4.05 4.87 13.57
CA ARG A 385 2.99 5.73 14.15
C ARG A 385 2.52 6.84 13.23
N LYS A 386 3.18 7.01 12.08
CA LYS A 386 2.88 8.08 11.12
C LYS A 386 1.93 7.58 10.04
N ILE A 387 0.67 7.39 10.43
CA ILE A 387 -0.42 6.98 9.52
C ILE A 387 -1.26 8.21 9.19
N ALA A 388 -1.45 8.52 7.91
CA ALA A 388 -2.21 9.68 7.48
C ALA A 388 -3.21 9.35 6.37
N VAL A 389 -4.25 10.16 6.24
CA VAL A 389 -5.15 10.15 5.08
C VAL A 389 -4.81 11.32 4.17
N VAL A 390 -4.83 11.08 2.87
CA VAL A 390 -4.58 12.06 1.81
C VAL A 390 -5.93 12.42 1.17
N PRO A 391 -6.58 13.53 1.59
CA PRO A 391 -7.95 13.84 1.16
C PRO A 391 -8.07 14.25 -0.31
N SER A 392 -6.96 14.56 -0.99
CA SER A 392 -6.96 14.80 -2.44
C SER A 392 -7.22 13.54 -3.27
N VAL A 393 -6.97 12.35 -2.70
CA VAL A 393 -7.19 11.07 -3.39
C VAL A 393 -8.57 10.54 -3.02
N ASN A 394 -9.51 10.58 -3.97
CA ASN A 394 -10.91 10.17 -3.75
C ASN A 394 -11.25 8.98 -4.65
N LEU A 395 -11.65 7.85 -4.06
CA LEU A 395 -11.86 6.58 -4.75
C LEU A 395 -13.31 6.07 -4.62
N GLU A 396 -13.69 5.20 -5.55
CA GLU A 396 -15.00 4.53 -5.62
C GLU A 396 -14.82 3.19 -6.39
N TYR A 397 -15.76 2.26 -6.25
CA TYR A 397 -15.70 0.86 -6.70
C TYR A 397 -16.28 0.58 -8.11
N SER A 398 -16.68 1.62 -8.84
CA SER A 398 -17.24 1.54 -10.19
C SER A 398 -16.84 2.77 -11.01
N ASP A 399 -16.70 2.61 -12.32
CA ASP A 399 -16.30 3.74 -13.17
C ASP A 399 -17.33 4.87 -13.20
N GLU A 400 -18.63 4.54 -13.17
CA GLU A 400 -19.72 5.53 -13.18
C GLU A 400 -19.71 6.38 -11.90
N LYS A 401 -19.72 5.72 -10.74
CA LYS A 401 -19.78 6.44 -9.46
C LYS A 401 -18.43 7.06 -9.10
N ALA A 402 -17.31 6.50 -9.55
CA ALA A 402 -16.03 7.19 -9.48
C ALA A 402 -16.06 8.50 -10.28
N ALA A 403 -16.66 8.53 -11.47
CA ALA A 403 -16.80 9.78 -12.23
C ALA A 403 -17.66 10.82 -11.48
N ASP A 404 -18.75 10.38 -10.84
CA ASP A 404 -19.58 11.24 -9.98
C ASP A 404 -18.76 11.80 -8.80
N ILE A 405 -17.95 10.97 -8.14
CA ILE A 405 -17.06 11.38 -7.04
C ILE A 405 -15.99 12.36 -7.52
N LYS A 406 -15.32 12.09 -8.64
CA LYS A 406 -14.31 12.99 -9.21
C LYS A 406 -14.92 14.35 -9.58
N LYS A 407 -16.14 14.36 -10.13
CA LYS A 407 -16.86 15.60 -10.43
C LYS A 407 -17.21 16.39 -9.17
N LEU A 408 -17.59 15.72 -8.10
CA LEU A 408 -18.05 16.35 -6.86
C LEU A 408 -16.90 16.79 -5.93
N LYS A 409 -15.88 15.95 -5.79
CA LYS A 409 -14.75 16.16 -4.86
C LYS A 409 -13.51 16.74 -5.55
N GLY A 410 -13.40 16.56 -6.87
CA GLY A 410 -12.24 16.91 -7.66
C GLY A 410 -11.31 15.72 -7.91
N CYS A 411 -10.55 15.82 -8.99
CA CYS A 411 -9.38 14.99 -9.24
C CYS A 411 -8.20 15.46 -8.37
N VAL A 412 -7.15 14.63 -8.25
CA VAL A 412 -5.96 15.00 -7.47
C VAL A 412 -5.37 16.29 -8.03
N SER A 413 -5.20 16.35 -9.35
CA SER A 413 -4.68 17.53 -10.06
C SER A 413 -5.46 18.81 -9.79
N ASP A 414 -6.79 18.74 -9.64
CA ASP A 414 -7.63 19.90 -9.31
C ASP A 414 -7.42 20.39 -7.87
N ILE A 415 -7.21 19.45 -6.95
CA ILE A 415 -7.12 19.73 -5.52
C ILE A 415 -5.74 20.27 -5.18
N VAL A 416 -4.69 19.61 -5.66
CA VAL A 416 -3.30 19.96 -5.31
C VAL A 416 -2.83 21.30 -5.89
N GLN A 417 -3.48 21.80 -6.95
CA GLN A 417 -3.24 23.16 -7.46
C GLN A 417 -3.77 24.26 -6.52
N ARG A 418 -4.73 23.92 -5.66
CA ARG A 418 -5.39 24.84 -4.72
C ARG A 418 -4.90 24.69 -3.28
N GLN A 419 -4.10 23.65 -3.00
CA GLN A 419 -3.51 23.42 -1.68
C GLN A 419 -2.39 24.43 -1.42
N GLU A 420 -2.32 24.94 -0.18
CA GLU A 420 -1.18 25.70 0.30
C GLU A 420 0.07 24.82 0.40
N GLU A 421 1.27 25.40 0.25
CA GLU A 421 2.54 24.67 0.17
C GLU A 421 2.91 23.91 1.46
N ASP A 422 2.43 24.35 2.63
CA ASP A 422 2.72 23.68 3.90
C ASP A 422 1.70 22.56 4.19
N SER A 423 2.01 21.37 3.69
CA SER A 423 1.24 20.14 3.94
C SER A 423 1.76 19.31 5.11
N THR A 424 2.72 19.82 5.89
CA THR A 424 3.37 19.09 6.98
C THR A 424 2.39 18.67 8.07
N ILE A 425 2.70 17.55 8.74
CA ILE A 425 1.93 17.03 9.86
C ILE A 425 2.79 17.10 11.12
N ASP A 426 2.29 17.78 12.14
CA ASP A 426 2.81 17.68 13.49
C ASP A 426 2.39 16.33 14.09
N TRP A 427 3.25 15.32 13.90
CA TRP A 427 2.95 13.94 14.27
C TRP A 427 2.76 13.76 15.78
N VAL A 428 1.61 13.22 16.16
CA VAL A 428 1.34 12.69 17.50
C VAL A 428 1.96 11.29 17.60
N TYR A 429 2.89 11.12 18.53
CA TYR A 429 3.59 9.85 18.72
C TYR A 429 2.94 8.94 19.75
N ASP A 430 2.09 9.44 20.64
CA ASP A 430 1.38 8.60 21.59
C ASP A 430 0.02 8.17 21.00
N PRO A 431 -0.27 6.86 20.97
CA PRO A 431 -1.59 6.39 20.55
C PRO A 431 -2.68 6.85 21.53
N PRO A 432 -3.94 6.98 21.08
CA PRO A 432 -5.04 7.33 21.98
C PRO A 432 -5.21 6.25 23.05
N GLU A 433 -5.57 6.63 24.28
CA GLU A 433 -5.77 5.65 25.37
C GLU A 433 -6.81 4.58 25.01
N GLN A 434 -7.85 4.99 24.28
CA GLN A 434 -8.94 4.14 23.84
C GLN A 434 -9.27 4.35 22.37
N VAL A 435 -9.80 3.31 21.73
CA VAL A 435 -10.28 3.33 20.34
C VAL A 435 -11.71 2.80 20.31
N ARG A 436 -12.52 3.37 19.43
CA ARG A 436 -13.91 2.96 19.19
C ARG A 436 -13.94 1.54 18.63
N CYS A 437 -14.48 0.64 19.43
CA CYS A 437 -14.79 -0.74 19.09
C CYS A 437 -16.23 -0.84 18.55
N MET A 438 -16.39 -1.37 17.34
CA MET A 438 -17.70 -1.49 16.67
C MET A 438 -17.90 -2.89 16.05
N PRO A 439 -18.08 -3.97 16.85
CA PRO A 439 -18.30 -5.31 16.29
C PRO A 439 -19.53 -5.38 15.38
N THR A 440 -20.56 -4.60 15.70
CA THR A 440 -21.74 -4.31 14.89
C THR A 440 -22.09 -2.83 15.06
N TRP A 441 -22.92 -2.27 14.16
CA TRP A 441 -23.27 -0.85 14.19
C TRP A 441 -24.01 -0.42 15.46
N ASP A 442 -24.85 -1.29 16.01
CA ASP A 442 -25.61 -1.09 17.24
C ASP A 442 -24.81 -1.37 18.52
N LYS A 443 -23.63 -2.00 18.41
CA LYS A 443 -22.78 -2.36 19.55
C LYS A 443 -21.46 -1.63 19.46
N GLN A 444 -21.42 -0.47 20.09
CA GLN A 444 -20.25 0.40 20.09
C GLN A 444 -19.75 0.60 21.52
N SER A 445 -18.44 0.56 21.72
CA SER A 445 -17.82 0.82 23.02
C SER A 445 -16.42 1.41 22.86
N TRP A 446 -15.96 2.17 23.85
CA TRP A 446 -14.55 2.54 23.95
C TRP A 446 -13.78 1.42 24.62
N ARG A 447 -12.65 1.02 24.02
CA ARG A 447 -11.79 -0.06 24.52
C ARG A 447 -10.34 0.41 24.51
N PRO A 448 -9.47 -0.06 25.43
CA PRO A 448 -8.04 0.25 25.38
C PRO A 448 -7.45 -0.07 24.00
N TRP A 449 -6.68 0.85 23.42
CA TRP A 449 -6.13 0.65 22.07
C TRP A 449 -5.23 -0.59 21.98
N ASN A 450 -4.54 -0.92 23.09
CA ASN A 450 -3.52 -1.96 23.19
C ASN A 450 -4.03 -3.30 23.75
N GLU A 451 -5.34 -3.57 23.71
CA GLU A 451 -5.87 -4.88 24.10
C GLU A 451 -5.07 -6.02 23.43
N THR A 452 -4.52 -6.94 24.22
CA THR A 452 -3.78 -8.15 23.76
C THR A 452 -2.42 -7.91 23.06
N LEU A 453 -1.81 -6.74 23.22
CA LEU A 453 -0.46 -6.44 22.74
C LEU A 453 0.63 -6.86 23.72
#